data_AF-A0A3R6RL63-F1
#
_entry.id   AF-A0A3R6RL63-F1
#
_cell.length_a   1.000
_cell.length_b   1.000
_cell.length_c   1.000
_cell.angle_alpha   90.00
_cell.angle_beta   90.00
_cell.angle_gamma   90.00
#
_symmetry.space_group_name_H-M   'P 1'
#
loop_
_entity.id
_entity.type
_entity.pdbx_description
1 polymer ?
#
loop_
_entity_poly.entity_id
_entity_poly.type
_entity_poly.pdbx_seq_one_letter_code
_entity_poly.pdbx_strand_id
1 'polypeptide(L)'
;MRHILFLCLMFFCIACEENESVDPTIMPEATTVGANTFGCLVDGWVYVSGRWGLPAAEYTQLEDSTGMTVSAQVGFGSYLRFTIANPKQGETLPYTDVSFDNQNMGDGKVHITRMSDGIFSGTFEGDRITKGRFDLKYKE
;
A
#
# COMPACT_ATOMS: atom_id res chain seq x y z
N MET A 1 -27.13 25.53 34.08
CA MET A 1 -26.95 24.13 33.62
C MET A 1 -27.47 23.86 32.19
N ARG A 2 -27.57 24.87 31.30
CA ARG A 2 -28.01 24.68 29.90
C ARG A 2 -26.86 24.64 28.90
N HIS A 3 -25.69 25.17 29.28
CA HIS A 3 -24.49 25.24 28.43
C HIS A 3 -23.59 23.99 28.54
N ILE A 4 -23.69 23.23 29.63
CA ILE A 4 -22.94 21.97 29.81
C ILE A 4 -23.50 20.88 28.87
N LEU A 5 -24.81 20.87 28.63
CA LEU A 5 -25.46 19.93 27.71
C LEU A 5 -24.99 20.13 26.25
N PHE A 6 -24.77 21.38 25.84
CA PHE A 6 -24.22 21.72 24.52
C PHE A 6 -22.75 21.36 24.37
N LEU A 7 -21.95 21.45 25.45
CA LEU A 7 -20.54 21.06 25.43
C LEU A 7 -20.36 19.53 25.29
N CYS A 8 -21.23 18.73 25.94
CA CYS A 8 -21.22 17.27 25.79
C CYS A 8 -21.67 16.83 24.38
N LEU A 9 -22.61 17.54 23.75
CA LEU A 9 -23.06 17.25 22.38
C LEU A 9 -21.96 17.44 21.33
N MET A 10 -21.02 18.37 21.56
CA MET A 10 -19.89 18.61 20.66
C MET A 10 -18.84 17.49 20.69
N PHE A 11 -18.72 16.77 21.82
CA PHE A 11 -17.81 15.63 21.98
C PHE A 11 -18.30 14.36 21.27
N PHE A 12 -19.61 14.22 21.00
CA PHE A 12 -20.16 13.08 20.28
C PHE A 12 -20.06 13.19 18.76
N CYS A 13 -19.65 14.34 18.21
CA CYS A 13 -19.49 14.53 16.76
C CYS A 13 -18.18 13.98 16.19
N ILE A 14 -17.28 13.42 17.02
CA ILE A 14 -15.96 12.93 16.59
C ILE A 14 -15.93 11.38 16.47
N ALA A 15 -16.97 10.69 16.91
CA ALA A 15 -17.12 9.25 16.70
C ALA A 15 -17.73 8.97 15.32
N CYS A 16 -17.06 9.38 14.24
CA CYS A 16 -17.27 8.71 12.96
C CYS A 16 -16.51 7.38 13.05
N GLU A 17 -17.21 6.29 13.35
CA GLU A 17 -16.70 4.97 13.01
C GLU A 17 -16.59 4.91 11.48
N GLU A 18 -15.38 4.62 10.97
CA GLU A 18 -15.19 4.51 9.53
C GLU A 18 -16.07 3.38 9.01
N ASN A 19 -16.80 3.65 7.93
CA ASN A 19 -17.66 2.64 7.34
C ASN A 19 -16.80 1.49 6.83
N GLU A 20 -16.94 0.38 7.52
CA GLU A 20 -16.24 -0.87 7.33
C GLU A 20 -16.81 -1.70 6.14
N SER A 21 -17.59 -1.10 5.25
CA SER A 21 -17.98 -1.77 4.02
C SER A 21 -16.86 -1.68 2.98
N VAL A 22 -16.44 -2.84 2.47
CA VAL A 22 -15.47 -2.95 1.37
C VAL A 22 -16.12 -2.43 0.09
N ASP A 23 -15.80 -1.19 -0.32
CA ASP A 23 -16.14 -0.71 -1.65
C ASP A 23 -14.96 -0.96 -2.61
N PRO A 24 -14.99 -2.02 -3.42
CA PRO A 24 -13.88 -2.34 -4.32
C PRO A 24 -13.67 -1.30 -5.42
N THR A 25 -14.59 -0.35 -5.64
CA THR A 25 -14.39 0.73 -6.62
C THR A 25 -13.36 1.76 -6.18
N ILE A 26 -12.97 1.77 -4.90
CA ILE A 26 -11.94 2.69 -4.40
C ILE A 26 -10.52 2.19 -4.70
N MET A 27 -10.36 0.92 -5.05
CA MET A 27 -9.06 0.38 -5.41
C MET A 27 -8.64 0.87 -6.81
N PRO A 28 -7.37 1.28 -7.02
CA PRO A 28 -6.91 1.87 -8.29
C PRO A 28 -6.87 0.86 -9.43
N GLU A 29 -7.13 1.18 -10.69
CA GLU A 29 -6.98 0.17 -11.76
C GLU A 29 -5.53 -0.37 -11.87
N ALA A 30 -5.36 -1.61 -12.33
CA ALA A 30 -4.02 -2.14 -12.63
C ALA A 30 -3.51 -1.50 -13.93
N THR A 31 -2.54 -0.59 -13.81
CA THR A 31 -1.99 0.18 -14.94
C THR A 31 -0.49 0.05 -15.04
N THR A 32 0.08 0.48 -16.16
CA THR A 32 1.53 0.47 -16.42
C THR A 32 2.02 1.82 -16.91
N VAL A 33 1.39 2.92 -16.49
CA VAL A 33 1.63 4.27 -17.03
C VAL A 33 2.38 5.16 -16.03
N GLY A 34 2.72 4.64 -14.84
CA GLY A 34 3.32 5.40 -13.75
C GLY A 34 2.30 6.35 -13.11
N ALA A 35 1.08 5.89 -12.87
CA ALA A 35 0.00 6.69 -12.29
C ALA A 35 0.23 7.11 -10.82
N ASN A 36 1.28 6.59 -10.17
CA ASN A 36 1.58 6.73 -8.74
C ASN A 36 0.42 6.26 -7.86
N THR A 37 -0.04 5.04 -8.12
CA THR A 37 -1.13 4.42 -7.36
C THR A 37 -0.66 3.15 -6.66
N PHE A 38 -1.31 2.85 -5.53
CA PHE A 38 -1.12 1.65 -4.76
C PHE A 38 -2.45 1.28 -4.08
N GLY A 39 -2.80 0.01 -4.09
CA GLY A 39 -3.91 -0.50 -3.29
C GLY A 39 -3.86 -2.01 -3.11
N CYS A 40 -4.37 -2.49 -1.98
CA CYS A 40 -4.54 -3.90 -1.67
C CYS A 40 -5.74 -4.13 -0.74
N LEU A 41 -6.11 -5.39 -0.58
CA LEU A 41 -6.93 -5.83 0.54
C LEU A 41 -6.03 -6.42 1.62
N VAL A 42 -6.20 -6.02 2.88
CA VAL A 42 -5.59 -6.68 4.04
C VAL A 42 -6.72 -7.28 4.87
N ASP A 43 -6.77 -8.60 5.00
CA ASP A 43 -7.89 -9.32 5.65
C ASP A 43 -9.28 -8.93 5.11
N GLY A 44 -9.36 -8.61 3.82
CA GLY A 44 -10.58 -8.15 3.15
C GLY A 44 -10.83 -6.64 3.18
N TRP A 45 -10.10 -5.90 4.01
CA TRP A 45 -10.19 -4.43 4.15
C TRP A 45 -9.42 -3.70 3.08
N VAL A 46 -10.00 -2.67 2.48
CA VAL A 46 -9.33 -1.89 1.44
C VAL A 46 -8.31 -0.92 2.03
N TYR A 47 -7.09 -0.98 1.54
CA TYR A 47 -6.03 -0.01 1.84
C TYR A 47 -5.47 0.57 0.55
N VAL A 48 -5.58 1.88 0.41
CA VAL A 48 -5.15 2.62 -0.79
C VAL A 48 -4.29 3.81 -0.41
N SER A 49 -3.28 4.08 -1.25
CA SER A 49 -2.51 5.32 -1.16
C SER A 49 -3.28 6.50 -1.74
N GLY A 50 -2.66 7.69 -1.77
CA GLY A 50 -3.21 8.89 -2.39
C GLY A 50 -3.72 9.88 -1.36
N ARG A 51 -4.75 9.52 -0.57
CA ARG A 51 -5.27 10.39 0.50
C ARG A 51 -4.20 10.72 1.54
N TRP A 52 -3.42 9.72 1.91
CA TRP A 52 -2.46 9.79 3.00
C TRP A 52 -1.06 10.18 2.55
N GLY A 53 -0.73 9.92 1.29
CA GLY A 53 0.58 10.19 0.72
C GLY A 53 0.76 9.52 -0.65
N LEU A 54 1.80 9.92 -1.36
CA LEU A 54 2.18 9.27 -2.60
C LEU A 54 2.91 7.96 -2.28
N PRO A 55 2.56 6.84 -2.94
CA PRO A 55 3.34 5.63 -2.84
C PRO A 55 4.68 5.82 -3.57
N ALA A 56 5.70 5.07 -3.17
CA ALA A 56 7.04 5.16 -3.69
C ALA A 56 7.64 3.78 -3.93
N ALA A 57 8.50 3.72 -4.96
CA ALA A 57 9.39 2.61 -5.23
C ALA A 57 10.83 3.14 -5.19
N GLU A 58 11.67 2.54 -4.35
CA GLU A 58 13.04 2.99 -4.13
C GLU A 58 14.01 1.80 -4.18
N TYR A 59 15.14 1.98 -4.86
CA TYR A 59 16.22 0.99 -4.80
C TYR A 59 16.75 0.87 -3.37
N THR A 60 17.03 -0.37 -2.99
CA THR A 60 17.63 -0.69 -1.70
C THR A 60 18.82 -1.63 -1.90
N GLN A 61 19.85 -1.45 -1.07
CA GLN A 61 20.97 -2.38 -1.03
C GLN A 61 20.64 -3.49 -0.03
N LEU A 62 20.66 -4.73 -0.51
CA LEU A 62 20.56 -5.94 0.31
C LEU A 62 21.98 -6.48 0.55
N GLU A 63 22.11 -7.44 1.45
CA GLU A 63 23.43 -8.00 1.82
C GLU A 63 24.19 -8.55 0.59
N ASP A 64 23.51 -9.32 -0.25
CA ASP A 64 24.11 -10.01 -1.40
C ASP A 64 23.58 -9.52 -2.77
N SER A 65 22.69 -8.53 -2.79
CA SER A 65 22.03 -8.08 -4.03
C SER A 65 21.48 -6.66 -3.96
N THR A 66 20.86 -6.21 -5.06
CA THR A 66 19.98 -5.04 -5.02
C THR A 66 18.53 -5.49 -4.81
N GLY A 67 17.72 -4.59 -4.30
CA GLY A 67 16.27 -4.77 -4.19
C GLY A 67 15.51 -3.52 -4.57
N MET A 68 14.19 -3.66 -4.66
CA MET A 68 13.25 -2.55 -4.79
C MET A 68 12.28 -2.62 -3.62
N THR A 69 12.22 -1.54 -2.85
CA THR A 69 11.26 -1.39 -1.75
C THR A 69 10.08 -0.59 -2.26
N VAL A 70 8.89 -1.18 -2.16
CA VAL A 70 7.63 -0.48 -2.39
C VAL A 70 7.07 -0.04 -1.04
N SER A 71 6.64 1.21 -0.95
CA SER A 71 6.00 1.73 0.25
C SER A 71 4.82 2.63 -0.07
N ALA A 72 3.77 2.54 0.74
CA ALA A 72 2.57 3.33 0.60
C ALA A 72 2.02 3.72 1.97
N GLN A 73 1.77 5.01 2.17
CA GLN A 73 1.01 5.45 3.32
C GLN A 73 -0.48 5.17 3.07
N VAL A 74 -1.11 4.40 3.96
CA VAL A 74 -2.50 3.93 3.80
C VAL A 74 -3.40 4.33 4.99
N GLY A 75 -2.84 5.07 5.95
CA GLY A 75 -3.54 5.61 7.12
C GLY A 75 -2.73 6.69 7.84
N PHE A 76 -3.24 7.20 8.96
CA PHE A 76 -2.54 8.20 9.77
C PHE A 76 -1.36 7.56 10.52
N GLY A 77 -0.15 7.70 9.98
CA GLY A 77 1.06 7.03 10.51
C GLY A 77 1.20 5.56 10.08
N SER A 78 0.23 5.03 9.33
CA SER A 78 0.18 3.65 8.84
C SER A 78 0.81 3.53 7.45
N TYR A 79 1.80 2.65 7.32
CA TYR A 79 2.49 2.35 6.07
C TYR A 79 2.41 0.86 5.77
N LEU A 80 2.16 0.54 4.51
CA LEU A 80 2.42 -0.78 3.96
C LEU A 80 3.73 -0.73 3.19
N ARG A 81 4.67 -1.61 3.52
CA ARG A 81 5.97 -1.73 2.86
C ARG A 81 6.33 -3.18 2.62
N PHE A 82 6.98 -3.46 1.50
CA PHE A 82 7.65 -4.73 1.22
C PHE A 82 8.85 -4.52 0.30
N THR A 83 9.75 -5.49 0.27
CA THR A 83 10.99 -5.45 -0.52
C THR A 83 11.08 -6.63 -1.47
N ILE A 84 11.55 -6.38 -2.69
CA ILE A 84 11.72 -7.38 -3.74
C ILE A 84 13.19 -7.46 -4.08
N ALA A 85 13.83 -8.61 -3.88
CA ALA A 85 15.21 -8.82 -4.28
C ALA A 85 15.32 -9.04 -5.80
N ASN A 86 16.30 -8.40 -6.45
CA ASN A 86 16.59 -8.52 -7.87
C ASN A 86 15.33 -8.44 -8.78
N PRO A 87 14.54 -7.36 -8.67
CA PRO A 87 13.29 -7.23 -9.41
C PRO A 87 13.53 -7.30 -10.92
N LYS A 88 12.64 -8.00 -11.63
CA LYS A 88 12.72 -8.15 -13.09
C LYS A 88 11.34 -8.14 -13.73
N GLN A 89 11.19 -7.32 -14.78
CA GLN A 89 9.95 -7.23 -15.53
C GLN A 89 9.53 -8.59 -16.11
N GLY A 90 8.25 -8.89 -15.99
CA GLY A 90 7.62 -10.12 -16.48
C GLY A 90 7.74 -11.30 -15.50
N GLU A 91 8.49 -11.16 -14.40
CA GLU A 91 8.68 -12.24 -13.43
C GLU A 91 7.72 -12.14 -12.24
N THR A 92 7.42 -13.31 -11.68
CA THR A 92 6.78 -13.42 -10.37
C THR A 92 7.83 -13.77 -9.34
N LEU A 93 8.11 -12.84 -8.44
CA LEU A 93 9.19 -12.92 -7.46
C LEU A 93 8.62 -12.89 -6.04
N PRO A 94 9.31 -13.49 -5.06
CA PRO A 94 8.95 -13.28 -3.66
C PRO A 94 9.18 -11.82 -3.27
N TYR A 95 8.30 -11.31 -2.39
CA TYR A 95 8.59 -10.10 -1.63
C TYR A 95 8.69 -10.46 -0.14
N THR A 96 9.56 -9.73 0.57
CA THR A 96 9.87 -9.93 1.99
C THR A 96 9.74 -8.62 2.77
N ASP A 97 10.02 -8.67 4.08
CA ASP A 97 10.07 -7.50 4.98
C ASP A 97 8.75 -6.73 5.02
N VAL A 98 7.66 -7.49 4.96
CA VAL A 98 6.31 -6.97 4.83
C VAL A 98 5.90 -6.38 6.16
N SER A 99 5.67 -5.08 6.17
CA SER A 99 5.23 -4.35 7.35
C SER A 99 3.94 -3.60 7.05
N PHE A 100 2.97 -3.74 7.95
CA PHE A 100 1.78 -2.90 8.01
C PHE A 100 1.50 -2.58 9.48
N ASP A 101 1.38 -1.30 9.84
CA ASP A 101 1.26 -0.84 11.23
C ASP A 101 2.33 -1.40 12.19
N ASN A 102 3.58 -1.46 11.72
CA ASN A 102 4.73 -2.04 12.43
C ASN A 102 4.56 -3.53 12.79
N GLN A 103 3.61 -4.23 12.17
CA GLN A 103 3.41 -5.66 12.32
C GLN A 103 3.86 -6.37 11.05
N ASN A 104 4.49 -7.53 11.22
CA ASN A 104 4.82 -8.40 10.10
C ASN A 104 3.53 -9.04 9.56
N MET A 105 3.31 -8.95 8.25
CA MET A 105 2.10 -9.46 7.57
C MET A 105 2.29 -10.82 6.89
N GLY A 106 3.50 -11.37 6.92
CA GLY A 106 3.88 -12.55 6.16
C GLY A 106 4.32 -12.20 4.73
N ASP A 107 5.27 -12.98 4.22
CA ASP A 107 5.82 -12.83 2.88
C ASP A 107 4.79 -13.19 1.80
N GLY A 108 5.07 -12.81 0.56
CA GLY A 108 4.19 -13.12 -0.56
C GLY A 108 4.90 -13.07 -1.90
N LYS A 109 4.13 -12.89 -2.96
CA LYS A 109 4.62 -12.84 -4.33
C LYS A 109 4.12 -11.59 -5.04
N VAL A 110 5.00 -11.02 -5.85
CA VAL A 110 4.71 -9.91 -6.74
C VAL A 110 4.92 -10.37 -8.18
N HIS A 111 4.01 -10.02 -9.08
CA HIS A 111 4.21 -10.10 -10.51
C HIS A 111 4.51 -8.70 -11.06
N ILE A 112 5.70 -8.51 -11.62
CA ILE A 112 6.15 -7.20 -12.12
C ILE A 112 5.70 -7.06 -13.57
N THR A 113 4.71 -6.21 -13.82
CA THR A 113 4.17 -5.97 -15.16
C THR A 113 5.00 -4.96 -15.95
N ARG A 114 5.63 -3.99 -15.28
CA ARG A 114 6.54 -3.00 -15.89
C ARG A 114 7.68 -2.64 -14.96
N MET A 115 8.88 -2.55 -15.50
CA MET A 115 10.08 -2.01 -14.86
C MET A 115 10.99 -1.40 -15.94
N SER A 116 10.52 -0.29 -16.52
CA SER A 116 11.23 0.43 -17.59
C SER A 116 10.82 1.90 -17.60
N ASP A 117 11.69 2.77 -18.12
CA ASP A 117 11.41 4.20 -18.31
C ASP A 117 11.04 4.91 -17.00
N GLY A 118 11.68 4.51 -15.89
CA GLY A 118 11.36 5.02 -14.55
C GLY A 118 9.96 4.64 -14.04
N ILE A 119 9.31 3.62 -14.61
CA ILE A 119 7.99 3.11 -14.17
C ILE A 119 8.14 1.69 -13.61
N PHE A 120 7.63 1.48 -12.39
CA PHE A 120 7.57 0.20 -11.71
C PHE A 120 6.11 -0.15 -11.38
N SER A 121 5.59 -1.19 -12.02
CA SER A 121 4.19 -1.58 -11.91
C SER A 121 4.07 -3.09 -11.68
N GLY A 122 3.02 -3.51 -10.97
CA GLY A 122 2.80 -4.91 -10.69
C GLY A 122 1.55 -5.20 -9.87
N THR A 123 1.29 -6.50 -9.73
CA THR A 123 0.26 -7.04 -8.82
C THR A 123 0.91 -7.90 -7.76
N PHE A 124 0.35 -7.96 -6.57
CA PHE A 124 0.94 -8.71 -5.46
C PHE A 124 -0.10 -9.33 -4.55
N GLU A 125 0.27 -10.45 -3.94
CA GLU A 125 -0.54 -11.21 -2.98
C GLU A 125 0.34 -11.98 -2.01
N GLY A 126 -0.19 -12.26 -0.83
CA GLY A 126 0.42 -13.05 0.22
C GLY A 126 -0.65 -13.60 1.15
N ASP A 127 -0.27 -13.98 2.37
CA ASP A 127 -1.20 -14.65 3.29
C ASP A 127 -2.41 -13.78 3.67
N ARG A 128 -2.15 -12.56 4.16
CA ARG A 128 -3.20 -11.61 4.60
C ARG A 128 -3.50 -10.54 3.55
N ILE A 129 -2.60 -10.38 2.59
CA ILE A 129 -2.66 -9.33 1.57
C ILE A 129 -3.16 -9.94 0.26
N THR A 130 -4.27 -9.44 -0.27
CA THR A 130 -4.83 -9.94 -1.54
C THR A 130 -5.16 -8.82 -2.51
N LYS A 131 -5.22 -9.15 -3.80
CA LYS A 131 -5.58 -8.20 -4.89
C LYS A 131 -4.74 -6.93 -4.91
N GLY A 132 -3.49 -7.01 -4.46
CA GLY A 132 -2.56 -5.91 -4.43
C GLY A 132 -2.20 -5.46 -5.85
N ARG A 133 -2.12 -4.15 -6.05
CA ARG A 133 -1.61 -3.53 -7.29
C ARG A 133 -0.91 -2.22 -7.00
N PHE A 134 0.11 -1.94 -7.80
CA PHE A 134 0.82 -0.68 -7.78
C PHE A 134 1.23 -0.27 -9.21
N ASP A 135 1.28 1.03 -9.44
CA ASP A 135 1.80 1.64 -10.66
C ASP A 135 2.56 2.91 -10.28
N LEU A 136 3.88 2.81 -10.18
CA LEU A 136 4.73 3.78 -9.49
C LEU A 136 5.77 4.36 -10.43
N LYS A 137 6.19 5.58 -10.15
CA LYS A 137 7.44 6.13 -10.68
C LYS A 137 8.57 5.86 -9.70
N TYR A 138 9.74 5.53 -10.22
CA TYR A 138 10.98 5.40 -9.46
C TYR A 138 12.10 6.18 -10.14
N LYS A 139 13.13 6.52 -9.36
CA LYS A 139 14.36 7.10 -9.91
C LYS A 139 15.33 5.96 -10.19
N GLU A 140 15.83 5.93 -11.42
CA GLU A 140 16.94 5.05 -11.83
C GLU A 140 18.27 5.45 -11.18
#